data_AF-T1A275-F1
#
_entry.id   AF-T1A275-F1
#
_cell.length_a   1.000
_cell.length_b   1.000
_cell.length_c   1.000
_cell.angle_alpha   90.00
_cell.angle_beta   90.00
_cell.angle_gamma   90.00
#
_symmetry.space_group_name_H-M   'P 1'
#
loop_
_entity.id
_entity.type
_entity.pdbx_description
1 polymer ?
#
loop_
_entity_poly.entity_id
_entity_poly.type
_entity_poly.pdbx_seq_one_letter_code
_entity_poly.pdbx_strand_id
1 'polypeptide(L)'
;MVDWDRVDELKQKGWDWNRIAADSKVSFHPDSSVQQAGPALRRLYYRRQSRAGREAPTSVTKKVDPTIERKWSIARAGYLLTPIFGIWFLIAYLAPSPVGLLISAIPWLALGLAIAVILLAVGLLRSNKRWTTVLRGTLIWGVVGGIAIAGVIGLAGSLIYGCPYLPPASSLTSQSASAQPSQGVPAWQSGGMAPWQDGGKPIVYFYGATWCPYCSAASWSIWKALSQYSTSVTNVQTGFSSLADTAPGTPEVILANLVVNSPSISWKVSEDTSGVDGNFPGTANCYQQAYVSAYSNGGIPFLVINGQIVHAGQINPPGNLASFSYASTAPSHNGAALMQQQVTNESGQGWNMVSFQAYWIMAFIAHVLGTPVSQLSTQYGWSATTTSSVQADVNQIT
;
A
#
# COMPACT_ATOMS: atom_id res chain seq x y z
N MET A 1 -4.37 -18.37 74.27
CA MET A 1 -5.49 -18.62 73.32
C MET A 1 -4.85 -19.26 72.10
N VAL A 2 -5.37 -20.38 71.62
CA VAL A 2 -4.71 -21.15 70.54
C VAL A 2 -4.79 -20.35 69.24
N ASP A 3 -3.63 -20.12 68.60
CA ASP A 3 -3.57 -19.52 67.25
C ASP A 3 -3.92 -20.60 66.22
N TRP A 4 -5.17 -20.57 65.76
CA TRP A 4 -5.69 -21.61 64.88
C TRP A 4 -5.19 -21.50 63.44
N ASP A 5 -4.86 -20.30 62.96
CA ASP A 5 -4.35 -20.11 61.60
C ASP A 5 -2.98 -20.77 61.48
N ARG A 6 -2.16 -20.65 62.55
CA ARG A 6 -0.88 -21.35 62.66
C ARG A 6 -1.04 -22.87 62.74
N VAL A 7 -2.05 -23.37 63.47
CA VAL A 7 -2.35 -24.81 63.55
C VAL A 7 -2.74 -25.35 62.16
N ASP A 8 -3.56 -24.64 61.39
CA ASP A 8 -3.96 -25.03 60.04
C ASP A 8 -2.79 -25.01 59.06
N GLU A 9 -1.91 -23.99 59.11
CA GLU A 9 -0.69 -23.90 58.31
C GLU A 9 0.25 -25.09 58.56
N LEU A 10 0.50 -25.43 59.82
CA LEU A 10 1.40 -26.53 60.19
C LEU A 10 0.82 -27.90 59.85
N LYS A 11 -0.51 -28.05 59.96
CA LYS A 11 -1.21 -29.27 59.55
C LYS A 11 -1.14 -29.48 58.03
N GLN A 12 -1.29 -28.41 57.23
CA GLN A 12 -1.10 -28.48 55.77
C GLN A 12 0.34 -28.88 55.38
N LYS A 13 1.33 -28.52 56.21
CA LYS A 13 2.72 -28.96 56.09
C LYS A 13 2.99 -30.38 56.59
N GLY A 14 1.94 -31.12 57.01
CA GLY A 14 2.05 -32.52 57.43
C GLY A 14 2.63 -32.73 58.83
N TRP A 15 2.65 -31.71 59.69
CA TRP A 15 3.16 -31.87 61.06
C TRP A 15 2.20 -32.70 61.92
N ASP A 16 2.76 -33.57 62.77
CA ASP A 16 1.96 -34.29 63.76
C ASP A 16 1.49 -33.37 64.90
N TRP A 17 0.46 -33.78 65.63
CA TRP A 17 -0.16 -32.97 66.66
C TRP A 17 0.75 -32.67 67.86
N ASN A 18 1.72 -33.54 68.17
CA ASN A 18 2.67 -33.29 69.26
C ASN A 18 3.64 -32.19 68.86
N ARG A 19 4.13 -32.22 67.61
CA ARG A 19 5.00 -31.20 67.04
C ARG A 19 4.29 -29.85 66.89
N ILE A 20 3.01 -29.84 66.48
CA ILE A 20 2.20 -28.62 66.43
C ILE A 20 1.98 -28.05 67.84
N ALA A 21 1.67 -28.90 68.82
CA ALA A 21 1.47 -28.46 70.20
C ALA A 21 2.74 -27.91 70.86
N ALA A 22 3.92 -28.33 70.41
CA ALA A 22 5.21 -27.83 70.88
C ALA A 22 5.67 -26.54 70.18
N ASP A 23 5.02 -26.10 69.09
CA ASP A 23 5.37 -24.84 68.42
C ASP A 23 4.97 -23.65 69.32
N SER A 24 5.96 -22.86 69.72
CA SER A 24 5.77 -21.72 70.62
C SER A 24 4.81 -20.65 70.07
N LYS A 25 4.59 -20.61 68.75
CA LYS A 25 3.66 -19.68 68.09
C LYS A 25 2.21 -20.13 68.21
N VAL A 26 1.93 -21.42 68.39
CA VAL A 26 0.57 -21.95 68.54
C VAL A 26 -0.07 -21.50 69.86
N SER A 27 0.74 -21.08 70.85
CA SER A 27 0.28 -20.56 72.15
C SER A 27 -0.67 -21.52 72.89
N PHE A 28 -0.41 -22.83 72.77
CA PHE A 28 -1.15 -23.90 73.44
C PHE A 28 -0.41 -24.36 74.69
N HIS A 29 -0.98 -24.09 75.86
CA HIS A 29 -0.48 -24.57 77.15
C HIS A 29 -1.46 -25.62 77.68
N PRO A 30 -1.17 -26.92 77.56
CA PRO A 30 -2.02 -27.96 78.13
C PRO A 30 -2.00 -27.84 79.66
N ASP A 31 -3.13 -28.13 80.30
CA ASP A 31 -3.18 -28.26 81.75
C ASP A 31 -2.21 -29.37 82.20
N SER A 32 -1.57 -29.18 83.34
CA SER A 32 -0.60 -30.10 83.97
C SER A 32 -1.16 -31.52 84.16
N SER A 33 -2.48 -31.67 84.18
CA SER A 33 -3.20 -32.93 84.25
C SER A 33 -3.19 -33.74 82.94
N VAL A 34 -2.78 -33.14 81.82
CA VAL A 34 -2.80 -33.77 80.49
C VAL A 34 -1.42 -34.35 80.16
N GLN A 35 -1.29 -35.68 80.25
CA GLN A 35 -0.03 -36.39 79.97
C GLN A 35 0.52 -36.19 78.55
N GLN A 36 -0.31 -35.78 77.56
CA GLN A 36 0.14 -35.57 76.18
C GLN A 36 -0.56 -34.36 75.53
N ALA A 37 0.24 -33.35 75.16
CA ALA A 37 -0.23 -32.08 74.59
C ALA A 37 -0.92 -32.25 73.23
N GLY A 38 -0.38 -33.09 72.33
CA GLY A 38 -0.90 -33.25 70.97
C GLY A 38 -2.33 -33.79 70.91
N PRO A 39 -2.67 -34.89 71.61
CA PRO A 39 -4.04 -35.40 71.68
C PRO A 39 -5.05 -34.37 72.23
N ALA A 40 -4.65 -33.53 73.17
CA ALA A 40 -5.53 -32.48 73.71
C ALA A 40 -5.78 -31.36 72.69
N LEU A 41 -4.74 -30.89 72.00
CA LEU A 41 -4.87 -29.92 70.92
C LEU A 41 -5.76 -30.46 69.78
N ARG A 42 -5.56 -31.74 69.41
CA ARG A 42 -6.38 -32.43 68.40
C ARG A 42 -7.86 -32.42 68.77
N ARG A 43 -8.22 -32.73 70.02
CA ARG A 43 -9.63 -32.73 70.48
C ARG A 43 -10.24 -31.33 70.39
N LEU A 44 -9.49 -30.28 70.76
CA LEU A 44 -9.97 -28.90 70.68
C LEU A 44 -10.18 -28.47 69.22
N TYR A 45 -9.27 -28.85 68.32
CA TYR A 45 -9.37 -28.54 66.89
C TYR A 45 -10.67 -29.10 66.29
N TYR A 46 -10.95 -30.40 66.49
CA TYR A 46 -12.18 -31.01 65.95
C TYR A 46 -13.45 -30.49 66.62
N ARG A 47 -13.40 -30.11 67.92
CA ARG A 47 -14.52 -29.45 68.60
C ARG A 47 -14.81 -28.07 68.02
N ARG A 48 -13.78 -27.32 67.59
CA ARG A 48 -13.96 -26.04 66.87
C ARG A 48 -14.59 -26.28 65.51
N GLN A 49 -14.07 -27.23 64.73
CA GLN A 49 -14.56 -27.51 63.38
C GLN A 49 -16.03 -27.96 63.38
N SER A 50 -16.46 -28.74 64.38
CA SER A 50 -17.86 -29.16 64.51
C SER A 50 -18.79 -28.02 64.97
N ARG A 51 -18.28 -27.02 65.72
CA ARG A 51 -19.03 -25.80 66.02
C ARG A 51 -19.15 -24.88 64.79
N ALA A 52 -18.08 -24.71 64.04
CA ALA A 52 -18.08 -23.92 62.81
C ALA A 52 -19.05 -24.50 61.74
N GLY A 53 -19.28 -25.81 61.75
CA GLY A 53 -20.28 -26.44 60.87
C GLY A 53 -21.74 -26.32 61.35
N ARG A 54 -22.00 -25.91 62.60
CA ARG A 54 -23.36 -25.73 63.16
C ARG A 54 -23.83 -24.29 63.18
N GLU A 55 -22.92 -23.34 63.01
CA GLU A 55 -23.28 -21.99 62.61
C GLU A 55 -23.65 -22.04 61.13
N ALA A 56 -24.91 -22.41 60.86
CA ALA A 56 -25.52 -22.20 59.54
C ALA A 56 -25.20 -20.76 59.12
N PRO A 57 -24.70 -20.53 57.90
CA PRO A 57 -24.34 -19.20 57.46
C PRO A 57 -25.60 -18.35 57.57
N THR A 58 -25.66 -17.50 58.60
CA THR A 58 -26.51 -16.34 58.56
C THR A 58 -26.02 -15.58 57.35
N SER A 59 -26.73 -15.77 56.26
CA SER A 59 -26.67 -14.95 55.08
C SER A 59 -26.98 -13.54 55.56
N VAL A 60 -25.94 -12.83 55.99
CA VAL A 60 -25.84 -11.42 55.70
C VAL A 60 -25.86 -11.38 54.19
N THR A 61 -27.07 -11.31 53.64
CA THR A 61 -27.34 -10.85 52.30
C THR A 61 -26.80 -9.43 52.27
N LYS A 62 -25.47 -9.33 52.11
CA LYS A 62 -24.85 -8.19 51.48
C LYS A 62 -25.57 -8.15 50.14
N LYS A 63 -26.52 -7.21 49.98
CA LYS A 63 -27.09 -6.87 48.68
C LYS A 63 -25.88 -6.72 47.76
N VAL A 64 -25.60 -7.75 46.98
CA VAL A 64 -24.69 -7.65 45.86
C VAL A 64 -25.45 -6.77 44.91
N ASP A 65 -25.12 -5.49 44.97
CA ASP A 65 -25.66 -4.48 44.09
C ASP A 65 -25.39 -4.95 42.64
N PRO A 66 -26.44 -5.32 41.87
CA PRO A 66 -26.28 -5.87 40.52
C PRO A 66 -25.69 -4.84 39.53
N THR A 67 -25.41 -3.62 40.00
CA THR A 67 -24.73 -2.59 39.22
C THR A 67 -23.21 -2.77 39.13
N ILE A 68 -22.60 -3.72 39.86
CA ILE A 68 -21.13 -3.89 39.87
C ILE A 68 -20.62 -4.83 38.77
N GLU A 69 -21.44 -5.73 38.23
CA GLU A 69 -20.97 -6.71 37.23
C GLU A 69 -20.93 -6.20 35.78
N ARG A 70 -21.48 -5.00 35.51
CA ARG A 70 -21.45 -4.41 34.16
C ARG A 70 -20.41 -3.30 33.98
N LYS A 71 -19.39 -3.26 34.84
CA LYS A 71 -18.20 -2.41 34.58
C LYS A 71 -17.15 -3.26 33.88
N TRP A 72 -17.36 -3.49 32.58
CA TRP A 72 -16.23 -3.72 31.67
C TRP A 72 -15.28 -2.54 31.89
N SER A 73 -14.22 -2.74 32.69
CA SER A 73 -13.32 -1.65 33.00
C SER A 73 -12.74 -1.19 31.68
N ILE A 74 -12.90 0.08 31.35
CA ILE A 74 -12.39 0.72 30.12
C ILE A 74 -10.93 0.30 29.83
N ALA A 75 -10.14 0.03 30.88
CA ALA A 75 -8.81 -0.55 30.80
C ALA A 75 -8.70 -1.89 30.05
N ARG A 76 -9.65 -2.83 30.23
CA ARG A 76 -9.69 -4.12 29.52
C ARG A 76 -10.01 -3.93 28.04
N ALA A 77 -10.90 -3.00 27.71
CA ALA A 77 -11.19 -2.65 26.31
C ALA A 77 -9.95 -2.06 25.63
N GLY A 78 -9.24 -1.13 26.29
CA GLY A 78 -7.97 -0.60 25.80
C GLY A 78 -6.93 -1.71 25.57
N TYR A 79 -6.72 -2.60 26.55
CA TYR A 79 -5.73 -3.67 26.46
C TYR A 79 -5.98 -4.66 25.31
N LEU A 80 -7.25 -4.88 24.93
CA LEU A 80 -7.62 -5.71 23.79
C LEU A 80 -7.52 -4.95 22.46
N LEU A 81 -7.92 -3.68 22.43
CA LEU A 81 -7.96 -2.90 21.18
C LEU A 81 -6.57 -2.46 20.72
N THR A 82 -5.64 -2.12 21.63
CA THR A 82 -4.29 -1.66 21.26
C THR A 82 -3.51 -2.66 20.40
N PRO A 83 -3.38 -3.96 20.74
CA PRO A 83 -2.68 -4.90 19.88
C PRO A 83 -3.43 -5.16 18.57
N ILE A 84 -4.76 -5.12 18.55
CA ILE A 84 -5.55 -5.27 17.31
C ILE A 84 -5.24 -4.14 16.34
N PHE A 85 -5.34 -2.88 16.77
CA PHE A 85 -5.02 -1.74 15.91
C PHE A 85 -3.53 -1.66 15.59
N GLY A 86 -2.65 -2.01 16.53
CA GLY A 86 -1.21 -2.06 16.32
C GLY A 86 -0.80 -3.08 15.27
N ILE A 87 -1.33 -4.31 15.34
CA ILE A 87 -1.08 -5.36 14.35
C ILE A 87 -1.64 -4.95 12.99
N TRP A 88 -2.87 -4.41 12.92
CA TRP A 88 -3.44 -3.95 11.66
C TRP A 88 -2.68 -2.78 11.03
N PHE A 89 -2.19 -1.84 11.83
CA PHE A 89 -1.34 -0.75 11.36
C PHE A 89 0.00 -1.27 10.84
N LEU A 90 0.60 -2.25 11.53
CA LEU A 90 1.89 -2.84 11.18
C LEU A 90 1.77 -3.73 9.93
N ILE A 91 0.65 -4.45 9.77
CA ILE A 91 0.30 -5.16 8.53
C ILE A 91 0.09 -4.15 7.40
N ALA A 92 -0.62 -3.04 7.64
CA ALA A 92 -0.82 -2.01 6.62
C ALA A 92 0.48 -1.34 6.16
N TYR A 93 1.45 -1.23 7.07
CA TYR A 93 2.75 -0.65 6.81
C TYR A 93 3.72 -1.64 6.13
N LEU A 94 3.77 -2.89 6.57
CA LEU A 94 4.71 -3.90 6.06
C LEU A 94 4.20 -4.68 4.85
N ALA A 95 2.88 -4.82 4.73
CA ALA A 95 2.23 -5.44 3.59
C ALA A 95 1.40 -4.35 2.90
N PRO A 96 2.01 -3.49 2.06
CA PRO A 96 1.25 -2.62 1.18
C PRO A 96 0.38 -3.54 0.33
N SER A 97 -0.90 -3.66 0.69
CA SER A 97 -1.80 -4.54 -0.03
C SER A 97 -1.93 -4.00 -1.46
N PRO A 98 -2.12 -4.88 -2.46
CA PRO A 98 -2.30 -4.49 -3.86
C PRO A 98 -3.59 -3.69 -4.14
N VAL A 99 -4.29 -3.22 -3.10
CA VAL A 99 -5.51 -2.44 -3.20
C VAL A 99 -5.31 -1.20 -2.36
N GLY A 100 -5.36 -0.01 -2.96
CA GLY A 100 -5.22 1.31 -2.31
C GLY A 100 -6.21 1.62 -1.17
N LEU A 101 -6.97 0.63 -0.69
CA LEU A 101 -7.84 0.65 0.48
C LEU A 101 -7.09 0.93 1.79
N LEU A 102 -5.85 0.46 1.94
CA LEU A 102 -5.12 0.69 3.21
C LEU A 102 -4.59 2.11 3.32
N ILE A 103 -4.19 2.75 2.22
CA ILE A 103 -3.69 4.14 2.24
C ILE A 103 -4.78 5.10 2.76
N SER A 104 -6.02 4.95 2.30
CA SER A 104 -7.16 5.73 2.79
C SER A 104 -7.62 5.32 4.20
N ALA A 105 -7.26 4.11 4.67
CA ALA A 105 -7.52 3.65 6.02
C ALA A 105 -6.44 4.07 7.03
N ILE A 106 -5.23 4.44 6.61
CA ILE A 106 -4.14 4.90 7.51
C ILE A 106 -4.59 6.01 8.46
N PRO A 107 -5.32 7.06 8.03
CA PRO A 107 -5.82 8.10 8.95
C PRO A 107 -6.77 7.55 10.02
N TRP A 108 -7.65 6.61 9.62
CA TRP A 108 -8.63 6.00 10.51
C TRP A 108 -8.00 4.98 11.46
N LEU A 109 -7.01 4.22 10.99
CA LEU A 109 -6.21 3.31 11.82
C LEU A 109 -5.34 4.08 12.80
N ALA A 110 -4.74 5.20 12.38
CA ALA A 110 -4.01 6.10 13.26
C ALA A 110 -4.93 6.72 14.33
N LEU A 111 -6.13 7.14 13.94
CA LEU A 111 -7.15 7.64 14.88
C LEU A 111 -7.61 6.55 15.86
N GLY A 112 -7.88 5.33 15.37
CA GLY A 112 -8.27 4.18 16.18
C GLY A 112 -7.18 3.78 17.18
N LEU A 113 -5.91 3.77 16.74
CA LEU A 113 -4.75 3.55 17.58
C LEU A 113 -4.63 4.65 18.65
N ALA A 114 -4.77 5.92 18.27
CA ALA A 114 -4.73 7.05 19.20
C ALA A 114 -5.83 6.94 20.26
N ILE A 115 -7.07 6.61 19.88
CA ILE A 115 -8.18 6.39 20.82
C ILE A 115 -7.86 5.20 21.74
N ALA A 116 -7.37 4.08 21.22
CA ALA A 116 -7.03 2.92 22.02
C ALA A 116 -5.94 3.24 23.07
N VAL A 117 -4.93 4.02 22.70
CA VAL A 117 -3.86 4.48 23.58
C VAL A 117 -4.39 5.41 24.66
N ILE A 118 -5.27 6.35 24.32
CA ILE A 118 -5.92 7.24 25.29
C ILE A 118 -6.74 6.43 26.29
N LEU A 119 -7.54 5.47 25.83
CA LEU A 119 -8.32 4.59 26.71
C LEU A 119 -7.44 3.74 27.63
N LEU A 120 -6.31 3.23 27.12
CA LEU A 120 -5.32 2.51 27.90
C LEU A 120 -4.67 3.41 28.95
N ALA A 121 -4.27 4.64 28.60
CA ALA A 121 -3.69 5.62 29.50
C ALA A 121 -4.67 6.02 30.61
N VAL A 122 -5.93 6.32 30.28
CA VAL A 122 -6.99 6.65 31.25
C VAL A 122 -7.29 5.45 32.17
N GLY A 123 -7.34 4.24 31.61
CA GLY A 123 -7.53 3.01 32.37
C GLY A 123 -6.38 2.74 33.34
N LEU A 124 -5.14 2.97 32.88
CA LEU A 124 -3.96 2.88 33.70
C LEU A 124 -3.98 3.95 34.79
N LEU A 125 -4.34 5.20 34.53
CA LEU A 125 -4.42 6.26 35.55
C LEU A 125 -5.45 5.95 36.65
N ARG A 126 -6.58 5.30 36.31
CA ARG A 126 -7.65 4.98 37.28
C ARG A 126 -7.41 3.69 38.11
N SER A 127 -6.49 2.81 37.72
CA SER A 127 -6.29 1.48 38.34
C SER A 127 -5.55 1.52 39.71
N ASN A 128 -6.19 1.99 40.77
CA ASN A 128 -5.47 2.54 41.93
C ASN A 128 -4.73 1.58 42.89
N LYS A 129 -4.48 0.28 42.59
CA LYS A 129 -4.03 -0.65 43.66
C LYS A 129 -2.99 -1.75 43.37
N ARG A 130 -2.46 -1.96 42.15
CA ARG A 130 -1.56 -3.13 41.91
C ARG A 130 -0.30 -2.91 41.10
N TRP A 131 -0.07 -1.72 40.54
CA TRP A 131 1.10 -1.49 39.69
C TRP A 131 2.06 -0.54 40.40
N THR A 132 3.33 -0.95 40.48
CA THR A 132 4.39 -0.09 41.01
C THR A 132 4.50 1.16 40.14
N THR A 133 4.70 2.32 40.77
CA THR A 133 4.73 3.63 40.11
C THR A 133 5.73 3.67 38.95
N VAL A 134 6.82 2.93 39.08
CA VAL A 134 7.88 2.77 38.08
C VAL A 134 7.36 2.07 36.82
N LEU A 135 6.69 0.92 36.96
CA LEU A 135 6.21 0.13 35.80
C LEU A 135 5.14 0.89 35.00
N ARG A 136 4.30 1.66 35.69
CA ARG A 136 3.31 2.54 35.07
C ARG A 136 3.96 3.64 34.23
N GLY A 137 4.99 4.29 34.78
CA GLY A 137 5.71 5.35 34.09
C GLY A 137 6.38 4.84 32.82
N THR A 138 7.13 3.75 32.91
CA THR A 138 7.84 3.17 31.76
C THR A 138 6.91 2.64 30.68
N LEU A 139 5.76 2.04 31.04
CA LEU A 139 4.82 1.53 30.03
C LEU A 139 4.11 2.68 29.30
N ILE A 140 3.68 3.71 30.02
CA ILE A 140 3.02 4.87 29.43
C ILE A 140 4.00 5.62 28.52
N TRP A 141 5.22 5.92 29.02
CA TRP A 141 6.23 6.61 28.21
C TRP A 141 6.74 5.78 27.04
N GLY A 142 6.84 4.45 27.19
CA GLY A 142 7.24 3.55 26.11
C GLY A 142 6.20 3.48 24.98
N VAL A 143 4.91 3.35 25.32
CA VAL A 143 3.83 3.29 24.33
C VAL A 143 3.60 4.65 23.67
N VAL A 144 3.52 5.73 24.46
CA VAL A 144 3.33 7.08 23.94
C VAL A 144 4.54 7.53 23.12
N GLY A 145 5.75 7.27 23.61
CA GLY A 145 6.99 7.58 22.89
C GLY A 145 7.13 6.78 21.60
N GLY A 146 6.85 5.46 21.63
CA GLY A 146 6.89 4.61 20.45
C GLY A 146 5.89 5.04 19.37
N ILE A 147 4.67 5.41 19.76
CA ILE A 147 3.63 5.86 18.82
C ILE A 147 3.88 7.27 18.32
N ALA A 148 4.41 8.18 19.15
CA ALA A 148 4.81 9.50 18.72
C ALA A 148 5.96 9.42 17.70
N ILE A 149 6.96 8.56 17.93
CA ILE A 149 8.10 8.38 17.02
C ILE A 149 7.64 7.70 15.72
N ALA A 150 6.86 6.62 15.79
CA ALA A 150 6.36 5.93 14.59
C ALA A 150 5.37 6.79 13.79
N GLY A 151 4.51 7.53 14.49
CA GLY A 151 3.59 8.51 13.89
C GLY A 151 4.37 9.64 13.22
N VAL A 152 5.37 10.22 13.88
CA VAL A 152 6.21 11.27 13.29
C VAL A 152 7.01 10.71 12.11
N ILE A 153 7.59 9.51 12.16
CA ILE A 153 8.34 8.94 11.04
C ILE A 153 7.43 8.57 9.87
N GLY A 154 6.23 8.03 10.12
CA GLY A 154 5.25 7.69 9.08
C GLY A 154 4.58 8.92 8.45
N LEU A 155 4.27 9.93 9.27
CA LEU A 155 3.66 11.19 8.82
C LEU A 155 4.72 12.08 8.17
N ALA A 156 5.93 12.17 8.71
CA ALA A 156 7.05 12.86 8.08
C ALA A 156 7.49 12.12 6.81
N GLY A 157 7.53 10.79 6.79
CA GLY A 157 7.84 10.03 5.59
C GLY A 157 6.85 10.29 4.45
N SER A 158 5.55 10.32 4.76
CA SER A 158 4.50 10.58 3.77
C SER A 158 4.36 12.07 3.39
N LEU A 159 4.54 12.99 4.35
CA LEU A 159 4.41 14.44 4.11
C LEU A 159 5.68 15.10 3.58
N ILE A 160 6.87 14.60 3.93
CA ILE A 160 8.16 15.19 3.49
C ILE A 160 8.54 14.63 2.12
N TYR A 161 8.29 13.35 1.85
CA TYR A 161 8.70 12.76 0.59
C TYR A 161 7.59 12.73 -0.45
N GLY A 162 6.31 12.58 -0.11
CA GLY A 162 5.19 12.69 -1.07
C GLY A 162 5.22 11.68 -2.25
N CYS A 163 6.26 10.87 -2.40
CA CYS A 163 6.44 9.95 -3.52
C CYS A 163 5.82 8.59 -3.18
N PRO A 164 5.28 7.90 -4.19
CA PRO A 164 4.77 6.56 -3.99
C PRO A 164 5.92 5.61 -3.67
N TYR A 165 5.71 4.72 -2.70
CA TYR A 165 6.53 3.52 -2.59
C TYR A 165 6.12 2.57 -3.71
N LEU A 166 7.05 2.28 -4.61
CA LEU A 166 6.83 1.37 -5.73
C LEU A 166 7.47 0.02 -5.42
N PRO A 167 6.78 -1.10 -5.68
CA PRO A 167 7.38 -2.42 -5.54
C PRO A 167 8.53 -2.60 -6.55
N PRO A 168 9.51 -3.48 -6.27
CA PRO A 168 10.65 -3.68 -7.16
C PRO A 168 10.21 -4.15 -8.54
N ALA A 169 10.95 -3.80 -9.60
CA ALA A 169 10.63 -4.20 -10.98
C ALA A 169 10.46 -5.73 -11.15
N SER A 170 11.10 -6.54 -10.31
CA SER A 170 10.94 -8.00 -10.29
C SER A 170 9.55 -8.50 -9.89
N SER A 171 8.71 -7.64 -9.30
CA SER A 171 7.31 -7.98 -9.02
C SER A 171 6.37 -7.69 -10.18
N LEU A 172 6.86 -7.04 -11.24
CA LEU A 172 6.06 -6.80 -12.43
C LEU A 172 5.88 -8.10 -13.20
N THR A 173 4.65 -8.35 -13.64
CA THR A 173 4.30 -9.46 -14.54
C THR A 173 4.27 -8.95 -15.96
N SER A 174 4.85 -9.70 -16.90
CA SER A 174 4.67 -9.41 -18.32
C SER A 174 3.18 -9.53 -18.66
N GLN A 175 2.57 -8.43 -19.07
CA GLN A 175 1.21 -8.37 -19.56
C GLN A 175 1.27 -8.25 -21.08
N SER A 176 0.45 -9.05 -21.74
CA SER A 176 0.52 -9.34 -23.18
C SER A 176 1.75 -10.15 -23.61
N ALA A 177 1.49 -11.18 -24.42
CA ALA A 177 2.45 -11.55 -25.43
C ALA A 177 2.43 -10.39 -26.42
N SER A 178 3.35 -9.42 -26.31
CA SER A 178 3.56 -8.50 -27.43
C SER A 178 3.84 -9.38 -28.65
N ALA A 179 2.83 -9.60 -29.51
CA ALA A 179 2.84 -10.51 -30.65
C ALA A 179 3.72 -10.02 -31.81
N GLN A 180 4.77 -9.26 -31.47
CA GLN A 180 5.91 -8.97 -32.32
C GLN A 180 7.24 -9.32 -31.59
N PRO A 181 7.43 -10.50 -30.97
CA PRO A 181 8.76 -10.89 -30.49
C PRO A 181 9.76 -10.93 -31.66
N SER A 182 9.25 -11.21 -32.87
CA SER A 182 9.98 -11.16 -34.13
C SER A 182 10.56 -9.78 -34.47
N GLN A 183 10.05 -8.69 -33.86
CA GLN A 183 10.55 -7.33 -34.03
C GLN A 183 11.29 -6.81 -32.78
N GLY A 184 11.51 -7.67 -31.77
CA GLY A 184 12.25 -7.34 -30.55
C GLY A 184 11.56 -6.33 -29.62
N VAL A 185 10.27 -6.04 -29.81
CA VAL A 185 9.52 -5.10 -28.94
C VAL A 185 9.32 -5.74 -27.56
N PRO A 186 9.79 -5.11 -26.46
CA PRO A 186 9.58 -5.62 -25.11
C PRO A 186 8.09 -5.85 -24.80
N ALA A 187 7.82 -6.80 -23.89
CA ALA A 187 6.46 -6.98 -23.40
C ALA A 187 6.07 -5.80 -22.50
N TRP A 188 4.78 -5.47 -22.53
CA TRP A 188 4.22 -4.57 -21.53
C TRP A 188 4.27 -5.25 -20.17
N GLN A 189 4.34 -4.47 -19.10
CA GLN A 189 4.45 -5.00 -17.76
C GLN A 189 3.34 -4.41 -16.89
N SER A 190 2.77 -5.23 -16.04
CA SER A 190 1.76 -4.81 -15.06
C SER A 190 2.15 -5.21 -13.65
N GLY A 191 1.66 -4.48 -12.66
CA GLY A 191 1.88 -4.80 -11.26
C GLY A 191 0.75 -4.33 -10.37
N GLY A 192 0.72 -4.86 -9.14
CA GLY A 192 -0.24 -4.48 -8.09
C GLY A 192 -0.01 -3.09 -7.47
N MET A 193 0.36 -2.11 -8.30
CA MET A 193 0.59 -0.74 -7.89
C MET A 193 -0.73 0.00 -7.67
N ALA A 194 -0.73 0.98 -6.76
CA ALA A 194 -1.88 1.85 -6.57
C ALA A 194 -2.11 2.71 -7.83
N PRO A 195 -3.38 2.95 -8.24
CA PRO A 195 -3.69 3.83 -9.36
C PRO A 195 -3.04 5.21 -9.22
N TRP A 196 -2.32 5.64 -10.24
CA TRP A 196 -1.76 6.99 -10.34
C TRP A 196 -2.71 7.88 -11.14
N GLN A 197 -3.41 8.76 -10.43
CA GLN A 197 -4.49 9.58 -10.97
C GLN A 197 -4.29 11.07 -10.66
N ASP A 198 -4.83 11.93 -11.53
CA ASP A 198 -4.91 13.38 -11.35
C ASP A 198 -6.36 13.82 -11.53
N GLY A 199 -6.96 14.38 -10.48
CA GLY A 199 -8.39 14.72 -10.48
C GLY A 199 -9.32 13.53 -10.74
N GLY A 200 -8.94 12.33 -10.29
CA GLY A 200 -9.70 11.08 -10.52
C GLY A 200 -9.55 10.47 -11.92
N LYS A 201 -8.72 11.07 -12.78
CA LYS A 201 -8.41 10.55 -14.11
C LYS A 201 -7.11 9.75 -14.09
N PRO A 202 -7.04 8.55 -14.69
CA PRO A 202 -5.78 7.85 -14.87
C PRO A 202 -4.76 8.72 -15.60
N ILE A 203 -3.54 8.76 -15.07
CA ILE A 203 -2.42 9.45 -15.71
C ILE A 203 -1.84 8.56 -16.82
N VAL A 204 -1.61 9.15 -17.99
CA VAL A 204 -0.72 8.61 -19.01
C VAL A 204 0.54 9.45 -18.98
N TYR A 205 1.65 8.85 -18.58
CA TYR A 205 2.93 9.53 -18.42
C TYR A 205 3.98 9.01 -19.39
N PHE A 206 4.59 9.92 -20.14
CA PHE A 206 5.73 9.62 -21.02
C PHE A 206 7.01 10.27 -20.51
N TYR A 207 8.11 9.52 -20.61
CA TYR A 207 9.47 9.96 -20.34
C TYR A 207 10.38 9.59 -21.53
N GLY A 208 11.01 10.58 -22.15
CA GLY A 208 11.80 10.36 -23.38
C GLY A 208 12.58 11.60 -23.83
N ALA A 209 13.06 11.60 -25.06
CA ALA A 209 13.76 12.74 -25.63
C ALA A 209 13.64 12.77 -27.14
N THR A 210 13.63 13.97 -27.74
CA THR A 210 13.53 14.12 -29.20
C THR A 210 14.77 13.62 -29.92
N TRP A 211 15.96 13.62 -29.30
CA TRP A 211 17.16 13.07 -29.93
C TRP A 211 17.09 11.55 -30.14
N CYS A 212 16.29 10.83 -29.34
CA CYS A 212 16.26 9.37 -29.30
C CYS A 212 15.33 8.78 -30.39
N PRO A 213 15.85 8.02 -31.38
CA PRO A 213 15.03 7.47 -32.46
C PRO A 213 13.91 6.53 -31.99
N TYR A 214 14.14 5.79 -30.91
CA TYR A 214 13.12 4.92 -30.31
C TYR A 214 11.98 5.74 -29.68
N CYS A 215 12.28 6.89 -29.07
CA CYS A 215 11.28 7.82 -28.57
C CYS A 215 10.47 8.42 -29.72
N SER A 216 11.17 8.88 -30.76
CA SER A 216 10.57 9.41 -31.98
C SER A 216 9.58 8.43 -32.61
N ALA A 217 9.98 7.16 -32.76
CA ALA A 217 9.10 6.13 -33.32
C ALA A 217 7.87 5.86 -32.42
N ALA A 218 8.05 5.83 -31.09
CA ALA A 218 6.97 5.61 -30.13
C ALA A 218 5.93 6.73 -30.11
N SER A 219 6.37 7.97 -30.39
CA SER A 219 5.53 9.17 -30.31
C SER A 219 4.26 9.08 -31.16
N TRP A 220 4.31 8.43 -32.32
CA TRP A 220 3.16 8.29 -33.23
C TRP A 220 2.03 7.44 -32.64
N SER A 221 2.36 6.32 -32.00
CA SER A 221 1.37 5.46 -31.35
C SER A 221 0.77 6.13 -30.12
N ILE A 222 1.61 6.84 -29.35
CA ILE A 222 1.17 7.62 -28.18
C ILE A 222 0.22 8.74 -28.62
N TRP A 223 0.64 9.56 -29.59
CA TRP A 223 -0.18 10.66 -30.12
C TRP A 223 -1.52 10.16 -30.67
N LYS A 224 -1.53 9.03 -31.40
CA LYS A 224 -2.78 8.44 -31.87
C LYS A 224 -3.69 8.02 -30.72
N ALA A 225 -3.16 7.30 -29.73
CA ALA A 225 -3.95 6.85 -28.59
C ALA A 225 -4.51 8.05 -27.79
N LEU A 226 -3.71 9.08 -27.54
CA LEU A 226 -4.15 10.29 -26.86
C LEU A 226 -5.27 10.99 -27.65
N SER A 227 -5.13 11.07 -28.97
CA SER A 227 -6.13 11.68 -29.86
C SER A 227 -7.47 10.94 -29.81
N GLN A 228 -7.45 9.61 -29.60
CA GLN A 228 -8.66 8.78 -29.50
C GLN A 228 -9.35 8.84 -28.13
N TYR A 229 -8.66 9.29 -27.08
CA TYR A 229 -9.22 9.45 -25.73
C TYR A 229 -9.44 10.90 -25.33
N SER A 230 -9.36 11.84 -26.27
CA SER A 230 -9.42 13.27 -25.99
C SER A 230 -10.52 13.95 -26.80
N THR A 231 -11.09 15.02 -26.25
CA THR A 231 -12.00 15.89 -27.00
C THR A 231 -11.22 16.80 -27.95
N SER A 232 -10.01 17.20 -27.57
CA SER A 232 -9.08 17.90 -28.46
C SER A 232 -7.62 17.63 -28.11
N VAL A 233 -6.80 17.55 -29.15
CA VAL A 233 -5.34 17.57 -29.06
C VAL A 233 -4.86 18.72 -29.94
N THR A 234 -4.17 19.69 -29.36
CA THR A 234 -3.65 20.86 -30.07
C THR A 234 -2.14 20.98 -29.90
N ASN A 235 -1.53 21.93 -30.62
CA ASN A 235 -0.09 22.15 -30.68
C ASN A 235 0.72 20.91 -31.14
N VAL A 236 0.13 20.14 -32.06
CA VAL A 236 0.82 19.01 -32.69
C VAL A 236 1.94 19.54 -33.56
N GLN A 237 3.18 19.38 -33.10
CA GLN A 237 4.39 19.68 -33.85
C GLN A 237 5.09 18.37 -34.18
N THR A 238 5.62 18.31 -35.40
CA THR A 238 6.36 17.14 -35.88
C THR A 238 7.83 17.51 -36.08
N GLY A 239 8.68 16.50 -35.97
CA GLY A 239 10.12 16.67 -36.05
C GLY A 239 10.81 15.39 -36.49
N PHE A 240 12.10 15.32 -36.21
CA PHE A 240 12.92 14.15 -36.44
C PHE A 240 13.93 14.01 -35.30
N SER A 241 14.27 12.77 -34.96
CA SER A 241 15.38 12.49 -34.04
C SER A 241 16.74 12.92 -34.57
N SER A 242 17.74 12.80 -33.71
CA SER A 242 19.14 13.04 -34.05
C SER A 242 19.52 12.32 -35.34
N LEU A 243 20.31 13.02 -36.16
CA LEU A 243 20.92 12.46 -37.36
C LEU A 243 22.18 11.65 -37.07
N ALA A 244 22.65 11.63 -35.82
CA ALA A 244 23.88 10.96 -35.40
C ALA A 244 23.67 9.61 -34.69
N ASP A 245 22.43 9.24 -34.39
CA ASP A 245 22.09 7.99 -33.71
C ASP A 245 21.89 6.82 -34.71
N THR A 246 21.66 5.62 -34.19
CA THR A 246 21.48 4.33 -34.85
C THR A 246 20.39 4.28 -35.92
N ALA A 247 19.33 5.09 -35.77
CA ALA A 247 18.26 5.25 -36.76
C ALA A 247 18.05 6.75 -37.06
N PRO A 248 18.93 7.34 -37.88
CA PRO A 248 19.07 8.78 -37.97
C PRO A 248 17.84 9.44 -38.57
N GLY A 249 17.37 10.52 -37.94
CA GLY A 249 16.26 11.31 -38.44
C GLY A 249 14.95 10.53 -38.50
N THR A 250 14.66 9.67 -37.52
CA THR A 250 13.36 9.00 -37.41
C THR A 250 12.28 10.05 -37.16
N PRO A 251 11.16 10.05 -37.91
CA PRO A 251 10.12 11.08 -37.76
C PRO A 251 9.41 10.96 -36.41
N GLU A 252 8.95 12.08 -35.87
CA GLU A 252 8.27 12.12 -34.57
C GLU A 252 7.16 13.17 -34.48
N VAL A 253 6.34 13.01 -33.44
CA VAL A 253 5.54 14.05 -32.82
C VAL A 253 6.26 14.50 -31.55
N ILE A 254 6.50 15.80 -31.39
CA ILE A 254 7.11 16.36 -30.17
C ILE A 254 6.05 16.36 -29.06
N LEU A 255 6.12 15.37 -28.18
CA LEU A 255 5.10 15.09 -27.17
C LEU A 255 5.05 16.14 -26.07
N ALA A 256 6.17 16.79 -25.74
CA ALA A 256 6.25 17.90 -24.79
C ALA A 256 5.34 19.09 -25.16
N ASN A 257 5.08 19.27 -26.46
CA ASN A 257 4.32 20.43 -26.96
C ASN A 257 2.81 20.16 -27.05
N LEU A 258 2.38 18.90 -26.89
CA LEU A 258 0.98 18.53 -26.98
C LEU A 258 0.15 19.12 -25.84
N VAL A 259 -0.97 19.73 -26.20
CA VAL A 259 -2.03 20.10 -25.25
C VAL A 259 -3.19 19.14 -25.43
N VAL A 260 -3.42 18.31 -24.42
CA VAL A 260 -4.39 17.21 -24.46
C VAL A 260 -5.56 17.53 -23.52
N ASN A 261 -6.74 17.75 -24.08
CA ASN A 261 -7.97 17.97 -23.32
C ASN A 261 -8.83 16.70 -23.35
N SER A 262 -8.82 15.95 -22.26
CA SER A 262 -9.60 14.72 -22.12
C SER A 262 -10.48 14.73 -20.86
N PRO A 263 -11.73 14.24 -20.94
CA PRO A 263 -12.54 13.97 -19.75
C PRO A 263 -12.11 12.68 -19.04
N SER A 264 -11.45 11.75 -19.73
CA SER A 264 -11.15 10.41 -19.21
C SER A 264 -9.71 10.20 -18.75
N ILE A 265 -8.72 10.92 -19.31
CA ILE A 265 -7.30 10.72 -18.95
C ILE A 265 -6.64 12.05 -18.55
N SER A 266 -5.53 11.97 -17.81
CA SER A 266 -4.62 13.08 -17.56
C SER A 266 -3.28 12.82 -18.24
N TRP A 267 -2.90 13.66 -19.19
CA TRP A 267 -1.62 13.56 -19.90
C TRP A 267 -0.51 14.25 -19.12
N LYS A 268 0.62 13.56 -18.91
CA LYS A 268 1.85 14.11 -18.32
C LYS A 268 3.03 13.70 -19.18
N VAL A 269 4.00 14.59 -19.33
CA VAL A 269 5.16 14.35 -20.19
C VAL A 269 6.43 14.95 -19.59
N SER A 270 7.53 14.22 -19.72
CA SER A 270 8.89 14.68 -19.49
C SER A 270 9.69 14.29 -20.72
N GLU A 271 9.85 15.21 -21.65
CA GLU A 271 10.59 14.98 -22.90
C GLU A 271 11.66 16.06 -23.05
N ASP A 272 12.91 15.65 -23.25
CA ASP A 272 13.97 16.60 -23.57
C ASP A 272 13.85 17.02 -25.04
N THR A 273 13.73 18.33 -25.26
CA THR A 273 13.59 18.94 -26.59
C THR A 273 14.81 19.80 -26.96
N SER A 274 15.90 19.68 -26.19
CA SER A 274 17.11 20.49 -26.38
C SER A 274 17.87 20.17 -27.67
N GLY A 275 17.66 18.97 -28.23
CA GLY A 275 18.40 18.46 -29.38
C GLY A 275 19.84 18.03 -29.04
N VAL A 276 20.19 17.93 -27.76
CA VAL A 276 21.51 17.44 -27.31
C VAL A 276 21.44 15.93 -27.06
N ASP A 277 22.14 15.17 -27.91
CA ASP A 277 22.21 13.71 -27.81
C ASP A 277 22.68 13.25 -26.42
N GLY A 278 22.00 12.26 -25.87
CA GLY A 278 22.29 11.71 -24.55
C GLY A 278 21.78 12.54 -23.37
N ASN A 279 21.15 13.70 -23.60
CA ASN A 279 20.53 14.47 -22.52
C ASN A 279 19.19 13.86 -22.11
N PHE A 280 19.06 13.45 -20.85
CA PHE A 280 17.81 12.90 -20.32
C PHE A 280 16.98 14.02 -19.67
N PRO A 281 15.65 14.04 -19.84
CA PRO A 281 14.84 15.07 -19.20
C PRO A 281 14.82 14.89 -17.68
N GLY A 282 14.70 16.01 -16.97
CA GLY A 282 14.28 15.99 -15.57
C GLY A 282 12.81 15.61 -15.44
N THR A 283 12.43 15.05 -14.29
CA THR A 283 11.02 14.84 -13.95
C THR A 283 10.45 16.04 -13.20
N ALA A 284 9.18 16.39 -13.43
CA ALA A 284 8.54 17.57 -12.84
C ALA A 284 8.16 17.38 -11.36
N ASN A 285 7.97 16.14 -10.92
CA ASN A 285 7.63 15.83 -9.53
C ASN A 285 8.17 14.45 -9.13
N CYS A 286 8.03 14.14 -7.86
CA CYS A 286 8.66 12.95 -7.32
C CYS A 286 7.89 11.65 -7.58
N TYR A 287 6.60 11.70 -7.97
CA TYR A 287 5.89 10.53 -8.52
C TYR A 287 6.55 10.09 -9.82
N GLN A 288 6.76 11.03 -10.74
CA GLN A 288 7.44 10.78 -12.00
C GLN A 288 8.84 10.20 -11.77
N GLN A 289 9.63 10.82 -10.87
CA GLN A 289 10.96 10.31 -10.51
C GLN A 289 10.91 8.89 -9.95
N ALA A 290 9.93 8.57 -9.09
CA ALA A 290 9.77 7.24 -8.52
C ALA A 290 9.53 6.20 -9.63
N TYR A 291 8.60 6.44 -10.56
CA TYR A 291 8.33 5.50 -11.66
C TYR A 291 9.52 5.33 -12.60
N VAL A 292 10.18 6.43 -12.98
CA VAL A 292 11.37 6.37 -13.85
C VAL A 292 12.49 5.59 -13.16
N SER A 293 12.83 5.93 -11.91
CA SER A 293 13.90 5.24 -11.18
C SER A 293 13.59 3.76 -10.89
N ALA A 294 12.32 3.40 -10.66
CA ALA A 294 11.93 2.04 -10.36
C ALA A 294 11.89 1.14 -11.61
N TYR A 295 11.42 1.66 -12.75
CA TYR A 295 11.00 0.80 -13.86
C TYR A 295 11.59 1.13 -15.23
N SER A 296 12.18 2.30 -15.45
CA SER A 296 12.77 2.61 -16.76
C SER A 296 14.08 1.86 -17.00
N ASN A 297 14.76 1.42 -15.92
CA ASN A 297 16.11 0.87 -15.95
C ASN A 297 17.12 1.80 -16.67
N GLY A 298 16.89 3.12 -16.59
CA GLY A 298 17.68 4.13 -17.30
C GLY A 298 17.42 4.21 -18.81
N GLY A 299 16.47 3.43 -19.34
CA GLY A 299 16.12 3.42 -20.76
C GLY A 299 15.01 4.40 -21.12
N ILE A 300 15.02 4.84 -22.38
CA ILE A 300 13.95 5.60 -23.03
C ILE A 300 13.62 4.96 -24.39
N PRO A 301 12.37 5.02 -24.88
CA PRO A 301 11.21 5.64 -24.24
C PRO A 301 10.70 4.84 -23.03
N PHE A 302 10.01 5.54 -22.13
CA PHE A 302 9.33 4.96 -20.99
C PHE A 302 7.91 5.50 -20.91
N LEU A 303 6.92 4.61 -20.78
CA LEU A 303 5.50 4.95 -20.68
C LEU A 303 4.88 4.28 -19.44
N VAL A 304 4.05 5.03 -18.72
CA VAL A 304 3.24 4.53 -17.60
C VAL A 304 1.78 4.90 -17.82
N ILE A 305 0.87 3.94 -17.63
CA ILE A 305 -0.58 4.13 -17.72
C ILE A 305 -1.20 3.78 -16.37
N ASN A 306 -1.87 4.76 -15.77
CA ASN A 306 -2.51 4.70 -14.45
C ASN A 306 -1.59 4.22 -13.33
N GLY A 307 -0.27 4.27 -13.49
CA GLY A 307 0.69 3.69 -12.54
C GLY A 307 0.67 2.16 -12.46
N GLN A 308 -0.15 1.48 -13.25
CA GLN A 308 -0.38 0.03 -13.15
C GLN A 308 0.25 -0.74 -14.30
N ILE A 309 0.35 -0.09 -15.45
CA ILE A 309 0.92 -0.64 -16.68
C ILE A 309 2.12 0.21 -17.04
N VAL A 310 3.26 -0.43 -17.26
CA VAL A 310 4.52 0.22 -17.60
C VAL A 310 5.13 -0.42 -18.84
N HIS A 311 5.84 0.38 -19.62
CA HIS A 311 6.63 -0.08 -20.74
C HIS A 311 7.95 0.68 -20.77
N ALA A 312 9.06 -0.05 -20.78
CA ALA A 312 10.40 0.48 -20.87
C ALA A 312 11.09 -0.03 -22.15
N GLY A 313 11.70 0.87 -22.90
CA GLY A 313 12.37 0.57 -24.17
C GLY A 313 11.45 0.73 -25.37
N GLN A 314 11.87 0.17 -26.51
CA GLN A 314 11.25 0.43 -27.81
C GLN A 314 9.77 0.04 -27.87
N ILE A 315 8.88 1.00 -28.14
CA ILE A 315 7.46 0.70 -28.42
C ILE A 315 7.31 0.34 -29.91
N ASN A 316 7.83 1.21 -30.79
CA ASN A 316 7.93 0.96 -32.22
C ASN A 316 9.41 0.87 -32.62
N PRO A 317 9.82 -0.15 -33.40
CA PRO A 317 11.17 -0.20 -33.95
C PRO A 317 11.38 0.97 -34.93
N PRO A 318 12.39 1.84 -34.74
CA PRO A 318 12.60 3.01 -35.60
C PRO A 318 12.96 2.63 -37.04
N GLY A 319 13.59 1.47 -37.24
CA GLY A 319 13.90 0.95 -38.57
C GLY A 319 12.67 0.74 -39.46
N ASN A 320 11.49 0.51 -38.88
CA ASN A 320 10.25 0.41 -39.65
C ASN A 320 9.91 1.76 -40.29
N LEU A 321 10.22 2.87 -39.64
CA LEU A 321 9.91 4.22 -40.13
C LEU A 321 11.00 4.81 -41.03
N ALA A 322 11.98 4.00 -41.47
CA ALA A 322 13.11 4.47 -42.27
C ALA A 322 12.66 5.19 -43.56
N SER A 323 11.60 4.74 -44.23
CA SER A 323 11.06 5.38 -45.44
C SER A 323 10.49 6.77 -45.21
N PHE A 324 10.20 7.12 -43.95
CA PHE A 324 9.71 8.43 -43.53
C PHE A 324 10.80 9.26 -42.84
N SER A 325 12.04 8.75 -42.78
CA SER A 325 13.15 9.44 -42.15
C SER A 325 13.50 10.74 -42.88
N TYR A 326 14.16 11.64 -42.16
CA TYR A 326 14.72 12.87 -42.74
C TYR A 326 15.63 12.56 -43.93
N ALA A 327 16.47 11.53 -43.81
CA ALA A 327 17.41 11.12 -44.85
C ALA A 327 16.71 10.56 -46.10
N SER A 328 15.66 9.76 -45.93
CA SER A 328 14.93 9.14 -47.05
C SER A 328 13.99 10.10 -47.78
N THR A 329 13.61 11.21 -47.15
CA THR A 329 12.67 12.19 -47.74
C THR A 329 13.34 13.48 -48.17
N ALA A 330 14.67 13.53 -48.21
CA ALA A 330 15.38 14.66 -48.81
C ALA A 330 15.13 14.70 -50.33
N PRO A 331 14.83 15.87 -50.93
CA PRO A 331 14.88 17.22 -50.35
C PRO A 331 13.53 17.75 -49.81
N SER A 332 12.43 17.01 -49.96
CA SER A 332 11.10 17.50 -49.54
C SER A 332 10.92 17.56 -48.03
N HIS A 333 11.73 16.83 -47.25
CA HIS A 333 11.72 16.75 -45.78
C HIS A 333 10.31 16.58 -45.19
N ASN A 334 9.42 15.93 -45.95
CA ASN A 334 7.99 15.84 -45.67
C ASN A 334 7.61 14.50 -45.02
N GLY A 335 8.58 13.67 -44.65
CA GLY A 335 8.34 12.35 -44.06
C GLY A 335 7.47 12.40 -42.80
N ALA A 336 7.76 13.32 -41.87
CA ALA A 336 6.97 13.49 -40.66
C ALA A 336 5.54 14.01 -40.95
N ALA A 337 5.37 14.90 -41.93
CA ALA A 337 4.05 15.39 -42.35
C ALA A 337 3.21 14.28 -43.03
N LEU A 338 3.84 13.45 -43.87
CA LEU A 338 3.20 12.30 -44.49
C LEU A 338 2.81 11.26 -43.42
N MET A 339 3.68 11.02 -42.45
CA MET A 339 3.39 10.15 -41.31
C MET A 339 2.18 10.66 -40.52
N GLN A 340 2.14 11.96 -40.23
CA GLN A 340 1.01 12.59 -39.54
C GLN A 340 -0.29 12.41 -40.31
N GLN A 341 -0.29 12.62 -41.64
CA GLN A 341 -1.45 12.40 -42.48
C GLN A 341 -1.91 10.93 -42.43
N GLN A 342 -0.98 9.98 -42.58
CA GLN A 342 -1.27 8.55 -42.58
C GLN A 342 -1.85 8.06 -41.24
N VAL A 343 -1.28 8.51 -40.11
CA VAL A 343 -1.77 8.17 -38.77
C VAL A 343 -3.12 8.83 -38.47
N THR A 344 -3.33 10.07 -38.91
CA THR A 344 -4.63 10.76 -38.78
C THR A 344 -5.73 9.98 -39.50
N ASN A 345 -5.44 9.61 -40.75
CA ASN A 345 -6.40 8.95 -41.64
C ASN A 345 -6.49 7.43 -41.42
N GLU A 346 -5.75 6.87 -40.46
CA GLU A 346 -5.66 5.41 -40.24
C GLU A 346 -5.36 4.63 -41.53
N SER A 347 -4.44 5.15 -42.36
CA SER A 347 -4.16 4.61 -43.69
C SER A 347 -2.69 4.69 -44.08
N GLY A 348 -2.29 3.88 -45.06
CA GLY A 348 -0.93 3.87 -45.60
C GLY A 348 0.08 3.07 -44.76
N GLN A 349 1.31 3.01 -45.27
CA GLN A 349 2.39 2.20 -44.70
C GLN A 349 2.79 2.66 -43.29
N GLY A 350 2.87 3.96 -43.05
CA GLY A 350 3.21 4.56 -41.76
C GLY A 350 2.20 4.18 -40.68
N TRP A 351 0.90 4.23 -40.98
CA TRP A 351 -0.12 3.74 -40.05
C TRP A 351 0.06 2.26 -39.73
N ASN A 352 0.26 1.41 -40.75
CA ASN A 352 0.44 -0.03 -40.56
C ASN A 352 1.65 -0.36 -39.65
N MET A 353 2.65 0.50 -39.60
CA MET A 353 3.85 0.32 -38.77
C MET A 353 3.65 0.68 -37.30
N VAL A 354 2.68 1.53 -36.97
CA VAL A 354 2.48 2.07 -35.60
C VAL A 354 1.12 1.71 -34.99
N SER A 355 0.18 1.24 -35.82
CA SER A 355 -1.20 0.96 -35.42
C SER A 355 -1.28 -0.10 -34.32
N PHE A 356 -0.49 -1.16 -34.42
CA PHE A 356 -0.45 -2.23 -33.43
C PHE A 356 -0.18 -1.69 -32.01
N GLN A 357 0.85 -0.87 -31.85
CA GLN A 357 1.17 -0.29 -30.54
C GLN A 357 0.19 0.79 -30.12
N ALA A 358 -0.40 1.53 -31.07
CA ALA A 358 -1.46 2.48 -30.76
C ALA A 358 -2.67 1.76 -30.15
N TYR A 359 -3.08 0.63 -30.73
CA TYR A 359 -4.18 -0.18 -30.22
C TYR A 359 -3.89 -0.77 -28.84
N TRP A 360 -2.67 -1.24 -28.57
CA TRP A 360 -2.28 -1.68 -27.22
C TRP A 360 -2.36 -0.56 -26.19
N ILE A 361 -1.81 0.62 -26.48
CA ILE A 361 -1.91 1.78 -25.57
C ILE A 361 -3.38 2.12 -25.32
N MET A 362 -4.21 2.10 -26.36
CA MET A 362 -5.65 2.32 -26.23
C MET A 362 -6.31 1.23 -25.36
N ALA A 363 -6.01 -0.04 -25.58
CA ALA A 363 -6.56 -1.16 -24.80
C ALA A 363 -6.19 -1.07 -23.32
N PHE A 364 -4.95 -0.69 -23.01
CA PHE A 364 -4.51 -0.43 -21.64
C PHE A 364 -5.27 0.73 -21.00
N ILE A 365 -5.50 1.83 -21.73
CA ILE A 365 -6.32 2.95 -21.26
C ILE A 365 -7.78 2.49 -21.03
N ALA A 366 -8.38 1.72 -21.95
CA ALA A 366 -9.73 1.16 -21.77
C ALA A 366 -9.81 0.28 -20.52
N HIS A 367 -8.82 -0.60 -20.32
CA HIS A 367 -8.76 -1.51 -19.19
C HIS A 367 -8.73 -0.75 -17.85
N VAL A 368 -7.86 0.26 -17.71
CA VAL A 368 -7.75 1.03 -16.45
C VAL A 368 -8.96 1.93 -16.20
N LEU A 369 -9.66 2.36 -17.25
CA LEU A 369 -10.92 3.10 -17.12
C LEU A 369 -12.08 2.20 -16.65
N GLY A 370 -12.01 0.90 -16.91
CA GLY A 370 -13.09 -0.05 -16.63
C GLY A 370 -14.34 0.17 -17.49
N THR A 371 -14.24 0.99 -18.54
CA THR A 371 -15.35 1.30 -19.45
C THR A 371 -15.35 0.33 -20.64
N PRO A 372 -16.48 -0.28 -21.01
CA PRO A 372 -16.57 -1.12 -22.20
C PRO A 372 -16.12 -0.39 -23.47
N VAL A 373 -15.38 -1.09 -24.34
CA VAL A 373 -14.84 -0.54 -25.59
C VAL A 373 -15.94 0.02 -26.50
N SER A 374 -17.13 -0.59 -26.50
CA SER A 374 -18.29 -0.10 -27.26
C SER A 374 -18.78 1.28 -26.79
N GLN A 375 -18.73 1.54 -25.48
CA GLN A 375 -19.09 2.84 -24.91
C GLN A 375 -18.02 3.89 -25.24
N LEU A 376 -16.75 3.54 -25.10
CA LEU A 376 -15.62 4.42 -25.48
C LEU A 376 -15.66 4.76 -26.96
N SER A 377 -15.88 3.76 -27.83
CA SER A 377 -16.03 3.95 -29.27
C SER A 377 -17.16 4.91 -29.61
N THR A 378 -18.32 4.78 -28.95
CA THR A 378 -19.45 5.69 -29.15
C THR A 378 -19.12 7.10 -28.65
N GLN A 379 -18.50 7.21 -27.48
CA GLN A 379 -18.16 8.48 -26.84
C GLN A 379 -17.14 9.30 -27.67
N TYR A 380 -16.15 8.63 -28.25
CA TYR A 380 -15.03 9.27 -28.95
C TYR A 380 -15.11 9.14 -30.48
N GLY A 381 -16.13 8.49 -31.02
CA GLY A 381 -16.34 8.35 -32.46
C GLY A 381 -15.29 7.48 -33.16
N TRP A 382 -14.86 6.39 -32.52
CA TRP A 382 -13.85 5.49 -33.11
C TRP A 382 -14.36 4.79 -34.37
N SER A 383 -13.46 4.55 -35.32
CA SER A 383 -13.74 3.72 -36.49
C SER A 383 -14.05 2.27 -36.07
N ALA A 384 -14.83 1.55 -36.88
CA ALA A 384 -15.16 0.15 -36.61
C ALA A 384 -13.91 -0.73 -36.47
N THR A 385 -12.87 -0.45 -37.26
CA THR A 385 -11.56 -1.10 -37.19
C THR A 385 -10.87 -0.83 -35.86
N THR A 386 -10.82 0.44 -35.42
CA THR A 386 -10.23 0.79 -34.12
C THR A 386 -10.98 0.13 -32.97
N THR A 387 -12.31 0.11 -32.99
CA THR A 387 -13.12 -0.56 -31.97
C THR A 387 -12.84 -2.06 -31.90
N SER A 388 -12.79 -2.76 -33.04
CA SER A 388 -12.56 -4.20 -33.06
C SER A 388 -11.15 -4.57 -32.65
N SER A 389 -10.13 -3.82 -33.10
CA SER A 389 -8.73 -4.01 -32.70
C SER A 389 -8.53 -3.80 -31.20
N VAL A 390 -9.03 -2.68 -30.66
CA VAL A 390 -8.90 -2.38 -29.22
C VAL A 390 -9.66 -3.40 -28.37
N GLN A 391 -10.84 -3.86 -28.80
CA GLN A 391 -11.57 -4.91 -28.09
C GLN A 391 -10.81 -6.24 -28.08
N ALA A 392 -10.16 -6.60 -29.19
CA ALA A 392 -9.35 -7.81 -29.29
C ALA A 392 -8.14 -7.76 -28.33
N ASP A 393 -7.52 -6.59 -28.18
CA ASP A 393 -6.38 -6.38 -27.28
C ASP A 393 -6.82 -6.34 -25.81
N VAL A 394 -7.95 -5.69 -25.48
CA VAL A 394 -8.51 -5.68 -24.11
C VAL A 394 -8.78 -7.12 -23.62
N ASN A 395 -9.28 -7.99 -24.49
CA ASN A 395 -9.54 -9.40 -24.17
C ASN A 395 -8.26 -10.21 -23.86
N GLN A 396 -7.08 -9.70 -24.21
CA GLN A 396 -5.79 -10.32 -23.92
C GLN A 396 -5.14 -9.78 -22.64
N ILE A 397 -5.67 -8.69 -22.06
CA ILE A 397 -5.17 -8.07 -20.83
C ILE A 397 -5.72 -8.81 -19.59
N THR A 398 -6.93 -9.37 -19.71
CA THR A 398 -7.65 -10.17 -18.70
C THR A 398 -7.15 -11.60 -18.63
#